data_AF-A0A2K6MV61-F1
#
_entry.id   AF-A0A2K6MV61-F1
#
_cell.length_a   1.000
_cell.length_b   1.000
_cell.length_c   1.000
_cell.angle_alpha   90.00
_cell.angle_beta   90.00
_cell.angle_gamma   90.00
#
_symmetry.space_group_name_H-M   'P 1'
#
loop_
_entity.id
_entity.type
_entity.pdbx_description
1 polymer ?
#
loop_
_entity_poly.entity_id
_entity_poly.type
_entity_poly.pdbx_seq_one_letter_code
_entity_poly.pdbx_strand_id
1 'polypeptide(L)'
;MWSLLCALAGLTLLRAAGSLAAAEPFSPPRGNSAQSTVCDRHMAVQRRLDVMEEMVEKTVDHLGTEVKGLLGLLEELAWNLPPGPFSPAPDLLGDGF
;
A
#
# COMPACT_ATOMS: atom_id res chain seq x y z
N MET A 1 22.95 -21.91 -7.14
CA MET A 1 23.72 -23.08 -6.63
C MET A 1 23.72 -23.17 -5.09
N TRP A 2 23.84 -22.05 -4.35
CA TRP A 2 23.81 -22.04 -2.88
C TRP A 2 22.50 -22.55 -2.26
N SER A 3 21.34 -22.21 -2.84
CA SER A 3 20.03 -22.63 -2.32
C SER A 3 19.85 -24.16 -2.31
N LEU A 4 20.44 -24.85 -3.28
CA LEU A 4 20.37 -26.31 -3.39
C LEU A 4 21.24 -27.00 -2.33
N LEU A 5 22.43 -26.43 -2.06
CA LEU A 5 23.33 -26.93 -1.02
C LEU A 5 22.71 -26.78 0.38
N CYS A 6 21.98 -25.69 0.61
CA CYS A 6 21.30 -25.43 1.89
C CYS A 6 20.11 -26.39 2.10
N ALA A 7 19.35 -26.67 1.03
CA ALA A 7 18.25 -27.64 1.07
C ALA A 7 18.75 -29.07 1.35
N LEU A 8 19.87 -29.48 0.72
CA LEU A 8 20.45 -30.81 0.92
C LEU A 8 21.01 -30.99 2.34
N ALA A 9 21.67 -29.96 2.89
CA ALA A 9 22.14 -29.98 4.27
C ALA A 9 20.99 -30.05 5.30
N GLY A 10 19.86 -29.38 5.02
CA GLY A 10 18.66 -29.48 5.85
C GLY A 10 18.04 -30.90 5.81
N LEU A 11 17.98 -31.52 4.64
CA LEU A 11 17.42 -32.86 4.47
C LEU A 11 18.25 -33.95 5.17
N THR A 12 19.59 -33.81 5.19
CA THR A 12 20.47 -34.75 5.88
C THR A 12 20.40 -34.61 7.39
N LEU A 13 20.29 -33.38 7.92
CA LEU A 13 20.04 -33.16 9.36
C LEU A 13 18.70 -33.74 9.80
N LEU A 14 17.65 -33.53 9.02
CA LEU A 14 16.32 -34.05 9.32
C LEU A 14 16.28 -35.59 9.29
N ARG A 15 17.03 -36.20 8.36
CA ARG A 15 17.15 -37.66 8.26
C ARG A 15 17.97 -38.27 9.40
N ALA A 16 19.02 -37.59 9.86
CA ALA A 16 19.80 -38.02 11.02
C ALA A 16 19.00 -37.89 12.34
N ALA A 17 18.21 -36.82 12.48
CA ALA A 17 17.29 -36.65 13.61
C ALA A 17 16.14 -37.68 13.59
N GLY A 18 15.64 -38.02 12.39
CA GLY A 18 14.54 -38.97 12.19
C GLY A 18 14.90 -40.44 12.45
N SER A 19 16.18 -40.82 12.52
CA SER A 19 16.57 -42.20 12.89
C SER A 19 16.76 -42.41 14.39
N LEU A 20 16.55 -41.39 15.23
CA LEU A 20 16.64 -41.51 16.70
C LEU A 20 15.28 -41.70 17.37
N ALA A 21 14.18 -41.53 16.63
CA ALA A 21 12.82 -41.55 17.18
C ALA A 21 12.14 -42.92 16.96
N ALA A 22 12.70 -43.95 17.58
CA ALA A 22 12.05 -45.25 17.74
C ALA A 22 11.86 -45.54 19.24
N ALA A 23 11.07 -44.70 19.92
CA ALA A 23 10.33 -44.98 21.15
C ALA A 23 9.58 -43.70 21.55
N GLU A 24 8.36 -43.87 22.07
CA GLU A 24 7.42 -42.85 22.56
C GLU A 24 6.55 -42.14 21.49
N PRO A 25 5.21 -42.31 21.55
CA PRO A 25 4.30 -41.50 20.78
C PRO A 25 4.42 -40.06 21.29
N PHE A 26 5.03 -39.20 20.48
CA PHE A 26 5.04 -37.76 20.71
C PHE A 26 3.60 -37.29 20.87
N SER A 27 3.23 -36.95 22.10
CA SER A 27 2.04 -36.16 22.36
C SER A 27 2.13 -34.88 21.53
N PRO A 28 1.05 -34.45 20.83
CA PRO A 28 1.09 -33.23 20.07
C PRO A 28 1.49 -32.06 20.99
N PRO A 29 2.26 -31.07 20.49
CA PRO A 29 2.64 -29.93 21.30
C PRO A 29 1.38 -29.28 21.84
N ARG A 30 1.37 -28.95 23.14
CA ARG A 30 0.35 -28.13 23.80
C ARG A 30 0.34 -26.73 23.16
N GLY A 31 -0.26 -26.63 21.97
CA GLY A 31 0.02 -25.60 20.97
C GLY A 31 -1.12 -24.62 20.71
N ASN A 32 -2.11 -24.53 21.59
CA ASN A 32 -3.28 -23.67 21.38
C ASN A 32 -3.04 -22.21 21.84
N SER A 33 -2.31 -22.01 22.94
CA SER A 33 -2.22 -20.69 23.57
C SER A 33 -1.23 -19.75 22.87
N ALA A 34 -0.03 -20.24 22.54
CA ALA A 34 0.98 -19.43 21.85
C ALA A 34 0.55 -19.06 20.42
N GLN A 35 -0.10 -19.99 19.71
CA GLN A 35 -0.63 -19.73 18.37
C GLN A 35 -1.79 -18.73 18.40
N SER A 36 -2.68 -18.81 19.40
CA SER A 36 -3.73 -17.81 19.64
C SER A 36 -3.15 -16.40 19.81
N THR A 37 -2.10 -16.23 20.63
CA THR A 37 -1.49 -14.90 20.82
C THR A 37 -0.87 -14.32 19.55
N VAL A 38 -0.41 -15.15 18.63
CA VAL A 38 0.11 -14.71 17.32
C VAL A 38 -1.03 -14.27 16.41
N CYS A 39 -2.13 -15.03 16.37
CA CYS A 39 -3.35 -14.64 15.66
C CYS A 39 -3.92 -13.32 16.20
N ASP A 40 -3.96 -13.13 17.52
CA ASP A 40 -4.46 -11.91 18.14
C ASP A 40 -3.62 -10.69 17.78
N ARG A 41 -2.28 -10.84 17.79
CA ARG A 41 -1.36 -9.80 17.35
C ARG A 41 -1.55 -9.46 15.87
N HIS A 42 -1.70 -10.46 15.01
CA HIS A 42 -1.98 -10.24 13.59
C HIS A 42 -3.28 -9.45 13.39
N MET A 43 -4.35 -9.87 14.06
CA MET A 43 -5.65 -9.18 14.00
C MET A 43 -5.58 -7.76 14.57
N ALA A 44 -4.77 -7.50 15.59
CA ALA A 44 -4.56 -6.16 16.11
C ALA A 44 -3.81 -5.26 15.12
N VAL A 45 -2.80 -5.79 14.43
CA VAL A 45 -2.10 -5.07 13.36
C VAL A 45 -3.04 -4.79 12.19
N GLN A 46 -3.81 -5.79 11.75
CA GLN A 46 -4.73 -5.64 10.63
C GLN A 46 -5.77 -4.54 10.90
N ARG A 47 -6.41 -4.54 12.08
CA ARG A 47 -7.35 -3.46 12.46
C ARG A 47 -6.72 -2.07 12.44
N ARG A 48 -5.44 -1.95 12.78
CA ARG A 48 -4.72 -0.66 12.72
C ARG A 48 -4.44 -0.24 11.28
N LEU A 49 -4.15 -1.18 10.40
CA LEU A 49 -4.01 -0.92 8.98
C LEU A 49 -5.34 -0.46 8.38
N ASP A 50 -6.44 -1.11 8.71
CA ASP A 50 -7.79 -0.73 8.22
C ASP A 50 -8.12 0.72 8.60
N VAL A 51 -7.88 1.12 9.86
CA VAL A 51 -8.10 2.52 10.31
C VAL A 51 -7.17 3.51 9.60
N MET A 52 -5.93 3.10 9.32
CA MET A 52 -4.97 3.95 8.62
C MET A 52 -5.35 4.10 7.15
N GLU A 53 -5.80 3.03 6.50
CA GLU A 53 -6.31 3.04 5.13
C GLU A 53 -7.51 3.97 5.02
N GLU A 54 -8.51 3.83 5.89
CA GLU A 54 -9.67 4.72 5.94
C GLU A 54 -9.27 6.19 6.12
N MET A 55 -8.32 6.46 7.02
CA MET A 55 -7.84 7.82 7.26
C MET A 55 -7.14 8.41 6.04
N VAL A 56 -6.32 7.60 5.35
CA VAL A 56 -5.62 8.01 4.13
C VAL A 56 -6.65 8.30 3.03
N GLU A 57 -7.60 7.39 2.79
CA GLU A 57 -8.66 7.58 1.79
C GLU A 57 -9.43 8.87 2.06
N LYS A 58 -9.92 9.06 3.29
CA LYS A 58 -10.66 10.28 3.68
C LYS A 58 -9.85 11.55 3.50
N THR A 59 -8.54 11.50 3.80
CA THR A 59 -7.66 12.66 3.67
C THR A 59 -7.39 12.99 2.20
N VAL A 60 -7.19 11.97 1.37
CA VAL A 60 -7.02 12.12 -0.08
C VAL A 60 -8.28 12.72 -0.70
N ASP A 61 -9.46 12.22 -0.33
CA ASP A 61 -10.73 12.76 -0.81
C ASP A 61 -10.91 14.22 -0.38
N HIS A 62 -10.64 14.54 0.89
CA HIS A 62 -10.72 15.90 1.39
C HIS A 62 -9.80 16.85 0.62
N LEU A 63 -8.52 16.50 0.47
CA LEU A 63 -7.57 17.31 -0.28
C LEU A 63 -7.98 17.46 -1.75
N GLY A 64 -8.54 16.41 -2.35
CA GLY A 64 -9.09 16.48 -3.71
C GLY A 64 -10.21 17.52 -3.83
N THR A 65 -11.10 17.61 -2.84
CA THR A 65 -12.14 18.64 -2.81
C THR A 65 -11.57 20.05 -2.61
N GLU A 66 -10.57 20.21 -1.75
CA GLU A 66 -9.91 21.50 -1.52
C GLU A 66 -9.19 22.00 -2.79
N VAL A 67 -8.43 21.12 -3.44
CA VAL A 67 -7.72 21.43 -4.69
C VAL A 67 -8.71 21.81 -5.79
N LYS A 68 -9.82 21.07 -5.92
CA LYS A 68 -10.87 21.40 -6.89
C LYS A 68 -11.52 22.76 -6.59
N GLY A 69 -11.77 23.06 -5.31
CA GLY A 69 -12.28 24.35 -4.88
C GLY A 69 -11.33 25.51 -5.20
N LEU A 70 -10.04 25.34 -4.91
CA LEU A 70 -9.00 26.32 -5.22
C LEU A 70 -8.87 26.55 -6.74
N LEU A 71 -8.93 25.48 -7.54
CA LEU A 71 -8.89 25.61 -9.00
C LEU A 71 -10.11 26.36 -9.54
N GLY A 72 -11.30 26.10 -8.99
CA GLY A 72 -12.52 26.85 -9.34
C GLY A 72 -12.40 28.34 -9.03
N LEU A 73 -11.85 28.70 -7.86
CA LEU A 73 -11.58 30.09 -7.50
C LEU A 73 -10.58 30.76 -8.45
N LEU A 74 -9.53 30.04 -8.86
CA LEU A 74 -8.54 30.54 -9.80
C LEU A 74 -9.15 30.77 -11.18
N GLU A 75 -10.02 29.88 -11.64
CA GLU A 75 -10.74 30.01 -12.91
C GLU A 75 -11.67 31.23 -12.88
N GLU A 76 -12.48 31.39 -11.83
CA GLU A 76 -13.30 32.59 -11.66
C GLU A 76 -12.46 33.87 -11.65
N LEU A 77 -11.31 33.86 -10.97
CA LEU A 77 -10.42 35.02 -10.96
C LEU A 77 -9.84 35.30 -12.35
N ALA A 78 -9.42 34.28 -13.09
CA ALA A 78 -8.88 34.42 -14.44
C ALA A 78 -9.89 35.04 -15.41
N TRP A 79 -11.17 34.68 -15.29
CA TRP A 79 -12.24 35.27 -16.11
C TRP A 79 -12.56 36.72 -15.75
N ASN A 80 -12.32 37.13 -14.50
CA ASN A 80 -12.53 38.51 -14.04
C ASN A 80 -11.33 39.43 -14.28
N LEU A 81 -10.20 38.91 -14.75
CA LEU A 81 -9.03 39.73 -15.07
C LEU A 81 -9.19 40.35 -16.47
N PRO A 82 -8.81 41.63 -16.64
CA PRO A 82 -8.71 42.19 -17.98
C PRO A 82 -7.68 41.39 -18.78
N PRO A 83 -7.86 41.26 -20.11
CA PRO A 83 -6.89 40.59 -20.97
C PRO A 83 -5.49 41.12 -20.68
N GLY A 84 -4.61 40.24 -20.19
CA GLY A 84 -3.23 40.61 -19.91
C GLY A 84 -2.51 41.00 -21.22
N PRO A 85 -1.40 41.76 -21.16
CA PRO A 85 -0.66 42.23 -22.33
C PRO A 85 -0.09 41.11 -23.23
N PHE A 86 -0.19 39.84 -22.80
CA PHE A 86 0.19 38.64 -23.55
C PHE A 86 -1.02 37.80 -24.02
N SER A 87 -2.24 38.35 -23.96
CA SER A 87 -3.40 37.69 -24.56
C SER A 87 -3.16 37.60 -26.07
N PRO A 88 -3.29 36.42 -26.70
CA PRO A 88 -3.19 36.31 -28.14
C PRO A 88 -4.16 37.30 -28.76
N ALA A 89 -3.65 38.29 -29.49
CA ALA A 89 -4.50 39.12 -30.32
C ALA A 89 -5.26 38.15 -31.24
N PRO A 90 -6.59 38.29 -31.42
CA PRO A 90 -7.29 37.47 -32.41
C PRO A 90 -6.56 37.66 -33.74
N ASP A 91 -6.04 36.55 -34.29
CA ASP A 91 -5.26 36.56 -35.51
C ASP A 91 -6.06 37.26 -36.62
N LEU A 92 -5.65 38.48 -36.97
CA LEU A 92 -6.14 39.24 -38.11
C LEU A 92 -5.55 38.66 -39.41
N LEU A 93 -5.68 37.35 -39.61
CA LEU A 93 -5.42 36.72 -40.90
C LEU A 93 -6.74 36.61 -41.66
N GLY A 94 -6.90 37.44 -42.69
CA GLY A 94 -7.41 36.92 -43.95
C GLY A 94 -8.62 37.57 -44.59
N ASP A 95 -8.74 38.90 -44.61
CA ASP A 95 -9.57 39.56 -45.63
C ASP A 95 -8.67 40.21 -46.68
N GLY A 96 -8.00 39.33 -47.43
CA GLY A 96 -7.40 39.64 -48.72
C GLY A 96 -8.23 39.01 -49.82
N PHE A 97 -9.34 39.66 -50.19
CA PHE A 97 -10.00 39.56 -51.49
C PHE A 97 -10.70 40.89 -51.80
#